data_AF-A0A3Q7HB65-F1
#
_entry.id   AF-A0A3Q7HB65-F1
#
_cell.length_a   1.000
_cell.length_b   1.000
_cell.length_c   1.000
_cell.angle_alpha   90.00
_cell.angle_beta   90.00
_cell.angle_gamma   90.00
#
_symmetry.space_group_name_H-M   'P 1'
#
loop_
_entity.id
_entity.type
_entity.pdbx_description
1 polymer ?
#
loop_
_entity_poly.entity_id
_entity_poly.type
_entity_poly.pdbx_seq_one_letter_code
_entity_poly.pdbx_strand_id
1 'polypeptide(L)'
;MHDKSFTLLNSCQLPAYEAIISSVHNEEGRLFFIHRHGGRSKTFLWNTIISQIRAKSKIVLPVASSGIATLLLPNGRTAHSRFYIPLDVTPESRCDIKQGIQLEDLLKKTCLIIWDEAPMENKYCFEALDKSLRGINLDRYENSCDSPFGGLITVYGGDFRQILPVIPKGTRDHIVDAPLYSSNLWPYFSIYELKENMRLNCGRVMGSEAERFATIDKWLLQIGDGSVYDDKKMELMNLSLDISIAPSHNQVESIVDAVDPSLLQKYNDLTYLKERAILTPKMKWFMI
;
A
#
# COMPACT_ATOMS: atom_id res chain seq x y z
N MET A 1 -20.23 11.63 6.03
CA MET A 1 -19.47 10.39 5.75
C MET A 1 -18.20 10.37 6.58
N HIS A 2 -17.43 11.46 6.59
CA HIS A 2 -16.23 11.61 7.42
C HIS A 2 -16.47 11.43 8.93
N ASP A 3 -17.44 12.12 9.53
CA ASP A 3 -17.65 12.09 10.99
C ASP A 3 -17.86 10.68 11.56
N LYS A 4 -18.57 9.82 10.81
CA LYS A 4 -18.80 8.42 11.18
C LYS A 4 -17.52 7.58 11.08
N SER A 5 -16.65 7.87 10.12
CA SER A 5 -15.39 7.14 9.96
C SER A 5 -14.33 7.59 10.96
N PHE A 6 -14.33 8.88 11.32
CA PHE A 6 -13.40 9.45 12.29
C PHE A 6 -13.58 8.82 13.67
N THR A 7 -14.82 8.63 14.13
CA THR A 7 -15.11 7.98 15.43
C THR A 7 -14.70 6.51 15.50
N LEU A 8 -14.41 5.89 14.35
CA LEU A 8 -13.99 4.49 14.24
C LEU A 8 -12.48 4.33 14.06
N LEU A 9 -11.71 5.44 14.02
CA LEU A 9 -10.26 5.36 14.00
C LEU A 9 -9.74 4.82 15.33
N ASN A 10 -8.79 3.91 15.25
CA ASN A 10 -8.17 3.35 16.44
C ASN A 10 -7.04 4.22 17.00
N SER A 11 -6.51 3.83 18.15
CA SER A 11 -5.47 4.55 18.88
C SER A 11 -4.17 4.75 18.09
N CYS A 12 -3.85 3.81 17.18
CA CYS A 12 -2.65 3.88 16.33
C CYS A 12 -2.87 4.71 15.05
N GLN A 13 -4.11 4.82 14.58
CA GLN A 13 -4.45 5.56 13.36
C GLN A 13 -4.67 7.05 13.63
N LEU A 14 -5.22 7.38 14.80
CA LEU A 14 -5.55 8.76 15.16
C LEU A 14 -4.32 9.69 15.12
N PRO A 15 -3.13 9.34 15.66
CA PRO A 15 -1.97 10.21 15.59
C PRO A 15 -1.50 10.51 14.16
N ALA A 16 -1.53 9.50 13.29
CA ALA A 16 -1.20 9.67 11.87
C ALA A 16 -2.22 10.57 11.16
N TYR A 17 -3.51 10.34 11.41
CA TYR A 17 -4.60 11.14 10.88
C TYR A 17 -4.46 12.62 11.29
N GLU A 18 -4.29 12.89 12.59
CA GLU A 18 -4.19 14.25 13.12
C GLU A 18 -2.98 14.98 12.57
N ALA A 19 -1.82 14.32 12.51
CA ALA A 19 -0.60 14.91 11.97
C ALA A 19 -0.75 15.29 10.48
N ILE A 20 -1.35 14.42 9.67
CA ILE A 20 -1.59 14.69 8.23
C ILE A 20 -2.59 15.83 8.06
N ILE A 21 -3.72 15.81 8.78
CA ILE A 21 -4.74 16.84 8.66
C ILE A 21 -4.24 18.20 9.16
N SER A 22 -3.45 18.22 10.25
CA SER A 22 -2.80 19.42 10.77
C SER A 22 -1.82 20.01 9.75
N SER A 23 -0.96 19.17 9.16
CA SER A 23 -0.03 19.58 8.09
C SER A 23 -0.78 20.17 6.88
N VAL A 24 -1.90 19.56 6.45
CA VAL A 24 -2.74 20.09 5.36
C VAL A 24 -3.46 21.39 5.72
N HIS A 25 -3.72 21.62 7.00
CA HIS A 25 -4.34 22.85 7.49
C HIS A 25 -3.34 24.01 7.55
N ASN A 26 -2.14 23.74 8.08
CA ASN A 26 -1.06 24.72 8.22
C ASN A 26 -0.24 24.92 6.94
N GLU A 27 -0.50 24.11 5.91
CA GLU A 27 0.24 24.10 4.64
C GLU A 27 1.75 23.85 4.82
N GLU A 28 2.06 23.02 5.81
CA GLU A 28 3.42 22.59 6.11
C GLU A 28 3.78 21.39 5.25
N GLY A 29 4.67 21.57 4.28
CA GLY A 29 5.18 20.49 3.42
C GLY A 29 5.89 19.40 4.22
N ARG A 30 5.19 18.29 4.49
CA ARG A 30 5.70 17.15 5.24
C ARG A 30 5.48 15.84 4.48
N LEU A 31 6.42 14.90 4.69
CA LEU A 31 6.38 13.56 4.13
C LEU A 31 6.00 12.58 5.23
N PHE A 32 5.01 11.74 4.96
CA PHE A 32 4.52 10.74 5.91
C PHE A 32 4.63 9.34 5.33
N PHE A 33 5.12 8.39 6.13
CA PHE A 33 5.10 6.97 5.78
C PHE A 33 4.26 6.20 6.80
N ILE A 34 3.19 5.58 6.34
CA ILE A 34 2.32 4.75 7.17
C ILE A 34 2.73 3.28 6.96
N HIS A 35 3.53 2.80 7.89
CA HIS A 35 3.97 1.41 7.93
C HIS A 35 2.87 0.52 8.51
N ARG A 36 2.59 -0.59 7.84
CA ARG A 36 1.62 -1.59 8.27
C ARG A 36 2.27 -2.96 8.21
N HIS A 37 1.92 -3.84 9.14
CA HIS A 37 2.05 -5.29 8.94
C HIS A 37 0.68 -5.89 8.60
N GLY A 38 0.52 -6.57 7.47
CA GLY A 38 -0.62 -7.48 7.16
C GLY A 38 -2.08 -7.00 7.40
N GLY A 39 -2.86 -6.74 6.35
CA GLY A 39 -4.34 -6.68 6.41
C GLY A 39 -5.01 -5.52 7.19
N ARG A 40 -4.25 -4.73 7.95
CA ARG A 40 -4.74 -3.57 8.73
C ARG A 40 -5.25 -2.44 7.87
N SER A 41 -6.16 -1.67 8.45
CA SER A 41 -7.10 -0.70 7.88
C SER A 41 -6.47 0.58 7.29
N LYS A 42 -5.31 0.49 6.60
CA LYS A 42 -4.73 1.60 5.81
C LYS A 42 -5.74 2.21 4.87
N THR A 43 -6.48 1.39 4.13
CA THR A 43 -7.54 1.83 3.22
C THR A 43 -8.63 2.64 3.93
N PHE A 44 -8.97 2.27 5.16
CA PHE A 44 -9.94 3.02 5.97
C PHE A 44 -9.39 4.40 6.36
N LEU A 45 -8.11 4.46 6.75
CA LEU A 45 -7.42 5.72 7.03
C LEU A 45 -7.37 6.61 5.77
N TRP A 46 -6.99 6.06 4.61
CA TRP A 46 -7.01 6.77 3.32
C TRP A 46 -8.37 7.37 3.02
N ASN A 47 -9.43 6.56 3.09
CA ASN A 47 -10.79 7.01 2.82
C ASN A 47 -11.24 8.11 3.79
N THR A 48 -10.84 8.01 5.06
CA THR A 48 -11.18 9.01 6.08
C THR A 48 -10.46 10.34 5.80
N ILE A 49 -9.16 10.32 5.52
CA ILE A 49 -8.36 11.51 5.18
C ILE A 49 -8.90 12.17 3.91
N ILE A 50 -9.11 11.37 2.85
CA ILE A 50 -9.61 11.86 1.56
C ILE A 50 -10.98 12.51 1.75
N SER A 51 -11.87 11.89 2.51
CA SER A 51 -13.21 12.43 2.77
C SER A 51 -13.15 13.76 3.52
N GLN A 52 -12.27 13.90 4.51
CA GLN A 52 -12.14 15.15 5.27
C GLN A 52 -11.65 16.31 4.42
N ILE A 53 -10.62 16.06 3.61
CA ILE A 53 -9.99 17.10 2.82
C ILE A 53 -10.91 17.52 1.66
N ARG A 54 -11.58 16.55 1.01
CA ARG A 54 -12.57 16.84 -0.03
C ARG A 54 -13.80 17.57 0.52
N ALA A 55 -14.20 17.33 1.77
CA ALA A 55 -15.28 18.08 2.41
C ALA A 55 -14.96 19.58 2.57
N LYS A 56 -13.66 19.93 2.62
CA LYS A 56 -13.17 21.32 2.62
C LYS A 56 -12.87 21.85 1.22
N SER A 57 -13.38 21.20 0.16
CA SER A 57 -13.16 21.56 -1.25
C SER A 57 -11.69 21.60 -1.69
N LYS A 58 -10.78 20.95 -0.94
CA LYS A 58 -9.37 20.80 -1.32
C LYS A 58 -9.16 19.53 -2.16
N ILE A 59 -8.15 19.54 -3.02
CA ILE A 59 -7.87 18.43 -3.95
C ILE A 59 -6.86 17.45 -3.35
N VAL A 60 -7.23 16.17 -3.34
CA VAL A 60 -6.36 15.04 -2.97
C VAL A 60 -6.21 14.10 -4.16
N LEU A 61 -4.98 13.70 -4.44
CA LEU A 61 -4.66 12.72 -5.48
C LEU A 61 -4.28 11.37 -4.86
N PRO A 62 -5.24 10.43 -4.75
CA PRO A 62 -4.91 9.07 -4.38
C PRO A 62 -4.35 8.30 -5.59
N VAL A 63 -3.19 7.71 -5.41
CA VAL A 63 -2.52 6.84 -6.37
C VAL A 63 -2.08 5.54 -5.69
N ALA A 64 -1.83 4.52 -6.50
CA ALA A 64 -1.20 3.29 -6.03
C ALA A 64 -0.17 2.80 -7.04
N SER A 65 0.74 1.94 -6.59
CA SER A 65 1.76 1.33 -7.44
C SER A 65 1.15 0.30 -8.41
N SER A 66 0.21 -0.52 -7.93
CA SER A 66 -0.48 -1.54 -8.73
C SER A 66 -1.90 -1.13 -9.12
N GLY A 67 -2.34 -1.50 -10.33
CA GLY A 67 -3.70 -1.26 -10.81
C GLY A 67 -4.80 -1.95 -10.00
N ILE A 68 -4.48 -2.99 -9.22
CA ILE A 68 -5.47 -3.62 -8.32
C ILE A 68 -5.65 -2.78 -7.05
N ALA A 69 -4.57 -2.21 -6.53
CA ALA A 69 -4.60 -1.37 -5.33
C ALA A 69 -5.38 -0.06 -5.57
N THR A 70 -5.42 0.45 -6.81
CA THR A 70 -6.20 1.65 -7.14
C THR A 70 -7.70 1.46 -6.95
N LEU A 71 -8.23 0.24 -7.07
CA LEU A 71 -9.66 -0.07 -6.88
C LEU A 71 -10.12 0.20 -5.44
N LEU A 72 -9.20 0.17 -4.49
CA LEU A 72 -9.48 0.44 -3.08
C LEU A 72 -9.46 1.94 -2.74
N LEU A 73 -9.04 2.78 -3.69
CA LEU A 73 -8.91 4.22 -3.54
C LEU A 73 -9.97 4.96 -4.35
N PRO A 74 -10.58 6.03 -3.80
CA PRO A 74 -11.66 6.75 -4.46
C PRO A 74 -11.12 7.60 -5.61
N ASN A 75 -11.46 7.22 -6.85
CA ASN A 75 -10.88 7.73 -8.09
C ASN A 75 -9.36 7.43 -8.21
N GLY A 76 -8.93 6.30 -7.64
CA GLY A 76 -7.55 5.84 -7.69
C GLY A 76 -7.07 5.66 -9.12
N ARG A 77 -5.80 6.01 -9.36
CA ARG A 77 -5.06 5.72 -10.59
C ARG A 77 -3.68 5.19 -10.25
N THR A 78 -3.05 4.49 -11.16
CA THR A 78 -1.66 4.09 -10.92
C THR A 78 -0.77 5.33 -10.91
N ALA A 79 0.30 5.33 -10.12
CA ALA A 79 1.22 6.47 -10.08
C ALA A 79 1.82 6.77 -11.46
N HIS A 80 2.23 5.72 -12.19
CA HIS A 80 2.69 5.83 -13.58
C HIS A 80 1.69 6.53 -14.49
N SER A 81 0.40 6.15 -14.46
CA SER A 81 -0.62 6.78 -15.32
C SER A 81 -1.05 8.17 -14.85
N ARG A 82 -0.95 8.46 -13.55
CA ARG A 82 -1.32 9.76 -12.99
C ARG A 82 -0.28 10.82 -13.29
N PHE A 83 1.01 10.48 -13.16
CA PHE A 83 2.10 11.43 -13.23
C PHE A 83 2.96 11.29 -14.47
N TYR A 84 2.67 10.35 -15.38
CA TYR A 84 3.53 10.07 -16.55
C TYR A 84 4.97 9.74 -16.13
N ILE A 85 5.09 8.85 -15.13
CA ILE A 85 6.40 8.33 -14.69
C ILE A 85 6.93 7.42 -15.81
N PRO A 86 8.17 7.64 -16.30
CA PRO A 86 8.82 6.76 -17.27
C PRO A 86 8.80 5.30 -16.81
N LEU A 87 8.75 4.35 -17.74
CA LEU A 87 8.87 2.92 -17.40
C LEU A 87 10.32 2.57 -17.05
N ASP A 88 11.27 3.10 -17.82
CA ASP A 88 12.70 2.98 -17.57
C ASP A 88 13.16 4.17 -16.73
N VAL A 89 13.14 3.99 -15.40
CA VAL A 89 13.56 5.04 -14.45
C VAL A 89 15.04 4.95 -14.14
N THR A 90 15.70 6.10 -14.21
CA THR A 90 17.10 6.33 -13.83
C THR A 90 17.18 7.42 -12.76
N PRO A 91 18.33 7.61 -12.09
CA PRO A 91 18.49 8.69 -11.13
C PRO A 91 18.15 10.05 -11.72
N GLU A 92 18.41 10.31 -13.01
CA GLU A 92 18.17 11.60 -13.68
C GLU A 92 16.74 11.76 -14.22
N SER A 93 15.93 10.72 -14.14
CA SER A 93 14.58 10.71 -14.69
C SER A 93 13.69 11.78 -14.06
N ARG A 94 12.74 12.26 -14.86
CA ARG A 94 11.68 13.20 -14.47
C ARG A 94 10.35 12.71 -15.05
N CYS A 95 9.26 13.05 -14.38
CA CYS A 95 7.93 12.81 -14.93
C CYS A 95 7.67 13.71 -16.15
N ASP A 96 7.13 13.13 -17.24
CA ASP A 96 6.81 13.86 -18.48
C ASP A 96 5.48 14.65 -18.34
N ILE A 97 5.48 15.58 -17.39
CA ILE A 97 4.36 16.49 -17.13
C ILE A 97 4.64 17.76 -17.92
N LYS A 98 4.07 17.85 -19.12
CA LYS A 98 4.24 19.02 -19.99
C LYS A 98 3.63 20.28 -19.37
N GLN A 99 4.25 21.43 -19.60
CA GLN A 99 3.69 22.71 -19.16
C GLN A 99 2.41 23.06 -19.93
N GLY A 100 1.44 23.68 -19.25
CA GLY A 100 0.19 24.16 -19.83
C GLY A 100 -0.87 23.09 -20.10
N ILE A 101 -0.68 21.87 -19.58
CA ILE A 101 -1.71 20.81 -19.63
C ILE A 101 -2.53 20.80 -18.34
N GLN A 102 -3.76 20.27 -18.43
CA GLN A 102 -4.70 20.17 -17.30
C GLN A 102 -4.11 19.47 -16.05
N LEU A 103 -3.15 18.57 -16.22
CA LEU A 103 -2.47 17.91 -15.11
C LEU A 103 -1.59 18.86 -14.29
N GLU A 104 -0.88 19.80 -14.93
CA GLU A 104 -0.06 20.78 -14.20
C GLU A 104 -0.94 21.65 -13.30
N ASP A 105 -2.05 22.18 -13.84
CA ASP A 105 -3.02 22.96 -13.08
C ASP A 105 -3.64 22.16 -11.93
N LEU A 106 -3.89 20.86 -12.16
CA LEU A 106 -4.37 19.97 -11.12
C LEU A 106 -3.34 19.79 -9.99
N LEU A 107 -2.07 19.62 -10.34
CA LEU A 107 -0.98 19.48 -9.37
C LEU A 107 -0.77 20.76 -8.57
N LYS A 108 -0.79 21.93 -9.22
CA LYS A 108 -0.71 23.24 -8.55
C LYS A 108 -1.84 23.44 -7.52
N LYS A 109 -3.04 22.91 -7.79
CA LYS A 109 -4.20 22.96 -6.88
C LYS A 109 -4.27 21.80 -5.88
N THR A 110 -3.43 20.78 -6.02
CA THR A 110 -3.42 19.61 -5.13
C THR A 110 -2.82 20.00 -3.79
N CYS A 111 -3.44 19.58 -2.68
CA CYS A 111 -2.89 19.81 -1.34
C CYS A 111 -2.24 18.55 -0.73
N LEU A 112 -2.57 17.37 -1.25
CA LEU A 112 -2.10 16.10 -0.73
C LEU A 112 -2.04 15.05 -1.83
N ILE A 113 -0.94 14.29 -1.87
CA ILE A 113 -0.83 13.04 -2.63
C ILE A 113 -0.81 11.87 -1.64
N ILE A 114 -1.63 10.85 -1.89
CA ILE A 114 -1.61 9.59 -1.14
C ILE A 114 -1.14 8.50 -2.10
N TRP A 115 -0.09 7.76 -1.73
CA TRP A 115 0.47 6.68 -2.54
C TRP A 115 0.40 5.35 -1.79
N ASP A 116 -0.48 4.46 -2.22
CA ASP A 116 -0.64 3.12 -1.63
C ASP A 116 0.25 2.08 -2.31
N GLU A 117 0.69 1.10 -1.54
CA GLU A 117 1.68 0.08 -1.93
C GLU A 117 3.01 0.65 -2.46
N ALA A 118 3.47 1.74 -1.84
CA ALA A 118 4.72 2.42 -2.20
C ALA A 118 5.97 1.50 -2.21
N PRO A 119 6.16 0.53 -1.29
CA PRO A 119 7.34 -0.36 -1.32
C PRO A 119 7.52 -1.19 -2.58
N MET A 120 6.48 -1.34 -3.41
CA MET A 120 6.57 -2.08 -4.67
C MET A 120 7.29 -1.30 -5.78
N GLU A 121 7.49 0.01 -5.61
CA GLU A 121 8.06 0.89 -6.63
C GLU A 121 9.54 1.15 -6.38
N ASN A 122 10.27 1.37 -7.47
CA ASN A 122 11.67 1.79 -7.40
C ASN A 122 11.76 3.22 -6.84
N LYS A 123 12.76 3.50 -5.99
CA LYS A 123 13.07 4.83 -5.46
C LYS A 123 13.09 5.91 -6.53
N TYR A 124 13.58 5.61 -7.72
CA TYR A 124 13.66 6.55 -8.83
C TYR A 124 12.29 7.02 -9.34
N CYS A 125 11.22 6.24 -9.16
CA CYS A 125 9.85 6.70 -9.45
C CYS A 125 9.46 7.87 -8.53
N PHE A 126 9.82 7.79 -7.25
CA PHE A 126 9.54 8.84 -6.26
C PHE A 126 10.43 10.06 -6.48
N GLU A 127 11.71 9.86 -6.75
CA GLU A 127 12.67 10.93 -7.03
C GLU A 127 12.37 11.66 -8.34
N ALA A 128 11.88 10.95 -9.37
CA ALA A 128 11.43 11.57 -10.61
C ALA A 128 10.22 12.48 -10.37
N LEU A 129 9.25 12.04 -9.54
CA LEU A 129 8.11 12.85 -9.16
C LEU A 129 8.53 14.06 -8.31
N ASP A 130 9.44 13.88 -7.35
CA ASP A 130 10.01 14.95 -6.54
C ASP A 130 10.61 16.05 -7.43
N LYS A 131 11.50 15.69 -8.35
CA LYS A 131 12.13 16.63 -9.29
C LYS A 131 11.11 17.40 -10.13
N SER A 132 10.07 16.72 -10.62
CA SER A 132 9.02 17.37 -11.40
C SER A 132 8.16 18.31 -10.55
N LEU A 133 7.80 17.93 -9.32
CA LEU A 133 6.98 18.77 -8.45
C LEU A 133 7.71 19.99 -7.91
N ARG A 134 9.02 19.90 -7.65
CA ARG A 134 9.85 21.07 -7.29
C ARG A 134 9.76 22.17 -8.36
N GLY A 135 9.79 21.77 -9.64
CA GLY A 135 9.65 22.68 -10.77
C GLY A 135 8.22 23.21 -10.96
N ILE A 136 7.20 22.37 -10.80
CA ILE A 136 5.78 22.78 -10.98
C ILE A 136 5.33 23.75 -9.88
N ASN A 137 5.85 23.59 -8.66
CA ASN A 137 5.43 24.35 -7.49
C ASN A 137 6.27 25.62 -7.21
N LEU A 138 7.12 26.04 -8.15
CA LEU A 138 7.95 27.26 -8.04
C LEU A 138 7.12 28.50 -7.69
N ASP A 139 5.97 28.67 -8.35
CA ASP A 139 5.10 29.83 -8.13
C ASP A 139 4.32 29.76 -6.81
N ARG A 140 4.31 28.60 -6.15
CA ARG A 140 3.45 28.32 -4.99
C ARG A 140 4.19 28.36 -3.66
N TYR A 141 5.43 27.90 -3.62
CA TYR A 141 6.23 27.84 -2.39
C TYR A 141 7.60 28.48 -2.64
N GLU A 142 7.96 29.51 -1.86
CA GLU A 142 9.22 30.26 -2.04
C GLU A 142 10.47 29.36 -2.01
N ASN A 143 10.44 28.27 -1.24
CA ASN A 143 11.53 27.31 -1.12
C ASN A 143 11.24 25.97 -1.83
N SER A 144 10.47 25.97 -2.92
CA SER A 144 10.08 24.72 -3.60
C SER A 144 11.29 23.94 -4.14
N CYS A 145 12.38 24.62 -4.53
CA CYS A 145 13.59 23.96 -5.05
C CYS A 145 14.26 23.05 -4.01
N ASP A 146 14.27 23.48 -2.76
CA ASP A 146 14.97 22.79 -1.66
C ASP A 146 14.03 21.86 -0.87
N SER A 147 12.72 22.10 -0.97
CA SER A 147 11.72 21.31 -0.26
C SER A 147 11.37 20.02 -1.02
N PRO A 148 11.35 18.85 -0.36
CA PRO A 148 10.84 17.62 -0.95
C PRO A 148 9.44 17.82 -1.55
N PHE A 149 9.23 17.26 -2.75
CA PHE A 149 8.04 17.39 -3.59
C PHE A 149 7.59 18.84 -3.82
N GLY A 150 8.52 19.80 -3.78
CA GLY A 150 8.21 21.21 -3.92
C GLY A 150 7.38 21.78 -2.78
N GLY A 151 7.46 21.19 -1.57
CA GLY A 151 6.66 21.61 -0.41
C GLY A 151 5.26 20.99 -0.37
N LEU A 152 4.92 20.12 -1.32
CA LEU A 152 3.64 19.42 -1.31
C LEU A 152 3.63 18.31 -0.25
N ILE A 153 2.51 18.17 0.45
CA ILE A 153 2.32 17.11 1.44
C ILE A 153 2.10 15.79 0.71
N THR A 154 2.85 14.78 1.10
CA THR A 154 2.79 13.45 0.49
C THR A 154 2.75 12.37 1.57
N VAL A 155 1.86 11.39 1.38
CA VAL A 155 1.62 10.30 2.33
C VAL A 155 1.75 8.97 1.60
N TYR A 156 2.58 8.08 2.13
CA TYR A 156 2.90 6.81 1.51
C TYR A 156 2.46 5.67 2.42
N GLY A 157 1.88 4.65 1.80
CA GLY A 157 1.34 3.47 2.46
C GLY A 157 2.06 2.23 1.99
N GLY A 158 2.41 1.34 2.91
CA GLY A 158 3.14 0.15 2.49
C GLY A 158 3.46 -0.83 3.59
N ASP A 159 3.89 -2.01 3.18
CA ASP A 159 4.53 -3.00 4.02
C ASP A 159 5.78 -3.49 3.27
N PHE A 160 6.97 -3.16 3.76
CA PHE A 160 8.24 -3.56 3.15
C PHE A 160 8.48 -5.08 3.22
N ARG A 161 7.67 -5.81 4.00
CA ARG A 161 7.76 -7.28 4.14
C ARG A 161 6.99 -8.03 3.05
N GLN A 162 6.22 -7.32 2.22
CA GLN A 162 5.37 -7.97 1.22
C GLN A 162 6.15 -8.28 -0.06
N ILE A 163 6.44 -7.25 -0.85
CA ILE A 163 7.07 -7.39 -2.16
C ILE A 163 8.03 -6.21 -2.31
N LEU A 164 9.31 -6.52 -2.51
CA LEU A 164 10.33 -5.55 -2.90
C LEU A 164 10.14 -5.15 -4.37
N PRO A 165 10.68 -4.00 -4.81
CA PRO A 165 10.64 -3.61 -6.21
C PRO A 165 11.24 -4.69 -7.11
N VAL A 166 10.55 -4.98 -8.20
CA VAL A 166 11.01 -5.98 -9.17
C VAL A 166 12.05 -5.33 -10.08
N ILE A 167 13.27 -5.86 -10.08
CA ILE A 167 14.35 -5.43 -10.98
C ILE A 167 14.69 -6.60 -11.92
N PRO A 168 14.18 -6.59 -13.16
CA PRO A 168 14.49 -7.62 -14.13
C PRO A 168 16.00 -7.73 -14.32
N LYS A 169 16.55 -8.95 -14.18
CA LYS A 169 17.99 -9.24 -14.32
C LYS A 169 18.88 -8.47 -13.31
N GLY A 170 18.31 -7.94 -12.23
CA GLY A 170 19.04 -7.24 -11.17
C GLY A 170 19.88 -8.17 -10.30
N THR A 171 21.01 -7.66 -9.79
CA THR A 171 21.79 -8.33 -8.74
C THR A 171 21.13 -8.09 -7.38
N ARG A 172 21.60 -8.79 -6.33
CA ARG A 172 21.15 -8.55 -4.95
C ARG A 172 21.35 -7.09 -4.54
N ASP A 173 22.47 -6.49 -4.93
CA ASP A 173 22.78 -5.09 -4.61
C ASP A 173 21.76 -4.14 -5.23
N HIS A 174 21.35 -4.38 -6.48
CA HIS A 174 20.29 -3.60 -7.11
C HIS A 174 18.97 -3.71 -6.34
N ILE A 175 18.60 -4.92 -5.90
CA ILE A 175 17.35 -5.16 -5.16
C ILE A 175 17.36 -4.44 -3.80
N VAL A 176 18.51 -4.40 -3.11
CA VAL A 176 18.65 -3.71 -1.83
C VAL A 176 18.66 -2.19 -2.00
N ASP A 177 19.15 -1.69 -3.14
CA ASP A 177 19.23 -0.26 -3.43
C ASP A 177 17.96 0.35 -4.05
N ALA A 178 17.03 -0.46 -4.56
CA ALA A 178 15.80 0.02 -5.17
C ALA A 178 14.67 0.52 -4.24
N PRO A 179 14.47 0.03 -3.01
CA PRO A 179 13.32 0.41 -2.18
C PRO A 179 13.32 1.88 -1.76
N LEU A 180 12.17 2.40 -1.35
CA LEU A 180 12.05 3.80 -0.91
C LEU A 180 12.99 4.19 0.25
N TYR A 181 13.33 3.26 1.15
CA TYR A 181 14.18 3.57 2.31
C TYR A 181 15.65 3.86 1.95
N SER A 182 16.11 3.45 0.77
CA SER A 182 17.45 3.79 0.26
C SER A 182 17.44 5.10 -0.55
N SER A 183 16.28 5.74 -0.71
CA SER A 183 16.18 7.04 -1.37
C SER A 183 16.72 8.17 -0.50
N ASN A 184 17.24 9.20 -1.15
CA ASN A 184 17.59 10.46 -0.50
C ASN A 184 16.38 11.17 0.14
N LEU A 185 15.16 10.78 -0.22
CA LEU A 185 13.92 11.28 0.37
C LEU A 185 13.61 10.66 1.74
N TRP A 186 14.14 9.46 2.04
CA TRP A 186 13.80 8.71 3.26
C TRP A 186 14.00 9.50 4.57
N PRO A 187 15.09 10.26 4.77
CA PRO A 187 15.30 11.03 6.00
C PRO A 187 14.23 12.09 6.30
N TYR A 188 13.45 12.51 5.29
CA TYR A 188 12.39 13.50 5.44
C TYR A 188 11.05 12.91 5.90
N PHE A 189 10.94 11.57 5.95
CA PHE A 189 9.69 10.90 6.28
C PHE A 189 9.45 10.83 7.80
N SER A 190 8.26 11.26 8.20
CA SER A 190 7.69 10.93 9.51
C SER A 190 6.99 9.56 9.43
N ILE A 191 7.51 8.58 10.16
CA ILE A 191 7.03 7.19 10.11
C ILE A 191 5.97 6.96 11.19
N TYR A 192 4.83 6.40 10.81
CA TYR A 192 3.76 5.98 11.72
C TYR A 192 3.48 4.49 11.51
N GLU A 193 3.48 3.73 12.59
CA GLU A 193 3.27 2.29 12.55
C GLU A 193 1.83 1.93 12.97
N LEU A 194 1.10 1.26 12.09
CA LEU A 194 -0.20 0.70 12.40
C LEU A 194 -0.03 -0.70 12.97
N LYS A 195 -0.11 -0.83 14.31
CA LYS A 195 0.10 -2.10 15.02
C LYS A 195 -1.19 -2.89 15.22
N GLU A 196 -2.34 -2.22 15.30
CA GLU A 196 -3.62 -2.88 15.55
C GLU A 196 -4.23 -3.51 14.29
N ASN A 197 -4.50 -4.82 14.35
CA ASN A 197 -5.22 -5.52 13.29
C ASN A 197 -6.74 -5.37 13.43
N MET A 198 -7.29 -4.42 12.69
CA MET A 198 -8.73 -4.16 12.70
C MET A 198 -9.58 -5.34 12.17
N ARG A 199 -9.03 -6.27 11.36
CA ARG A 199 -9.81 -7.44 10.89
C ARG A 199 -10.16 -8.38 12.04
N LEU A 200 -9.26 -8.50 13.02
CA LEU A 200 -9.48 -9.31 14.23
C LEU A 200 -10.45 -8.62 15.19
N ASN A 201 -10.35 -7.29 15.31
CA ASN A 201 -11.16 -6.50 16.24
C ASN A 201 -12.55 -6.10 15.71
N CYS A 202 -12.96 -6.59 14.54
CA CYS A 202 -14.26 -6.27 13.93
C CYS A 202 -15.49 -6.85 14.67
N GLY A 203 -15.34 -7.48 15.84
CA GLY A 203 -16.43 -8.05 16.64
C GLY A 203 -17.22 -9.17 15.94
N ARG A 204 -16.78 -9.62 14.76
CA ARG A 204 -17.39 -10.70 13.98
C ARG A 204 -16.98 -12.08 14.46
N VAL A 205 -15.91 -12.15 15.25
CA VAL A 205 -15.33 -13.39 15.75
C VAL A 205 -15.29 -13.30 17.28
N MET A 206 -15.96 -14.23 17.95
CA MET A 206 -16.07 -14.28 19.42
C MET A 206 -15.62 -15.64 19.93
N GLY A 207 -15.07 -15.69 21.15
CA GLY A 207 -14.65 -16.94 21.78
C GLY A 207 -13.41 -17.58 21.11
N SER A 208 -13.40 -18.91 20.99
CA SER A 208 -12.23 -19.70 20.56
C SER A 208 -11.74 -19.37 19.14
N GLU A 209 -12.59 -18.87 18.25
CA GLU A 209 -12.17 -18.46 16.92
C GLU A 209 -11.29 -17.20 16.95
N ALA A 210 -11.58 -16.25 17.83
CA ALA A 210 -10.81 -15.01 17.94
C ALA A 210 -9.37 -15.30 18.42
N GLU A 211 -9.23 -16.22 19.38
CA GLU A 211 -7.94 -16.71 19.86
C GLU A 211 -7.14 -17.44 18.77
N ARG A 212 -7.82 -18.25 17.95
CA ARG A 212 -7.22 -18.90 16.78
C ARG A 212 -6.70 -17.88 15.77
N PHE A 213 -7.51 -16.90 15.39
CA PHE A 213 -7.05 -15.87 14.44
C PHE A 213 -5.94 -14.99 15.01
N ALA A 214 -5.96 -14.69 16.32
CA ALA A 214 -4.86 -13.97 16.96
C ALA A 214 -3.55 -14.77 16.94
N THR A 215 -3.63 -16.09 17.09
CA THR A 215 -2.47 -17.00 16.97
C THR A 215 -1.94 -17.03 15.54
N ILE A 216 -2.82 -17.10 14.53
CA ILE A 216 -2.44 -17.03 13.12
C ILE A 216 -1.83 -15.66 12.78
N ASP A 217 -2.38 -14.55 13.26
CA ASP A 217 -1.84 -13.20 13.03
C ASP A 217 -0.45 -13.04 13.66
N LYS A 218 -0.28 -13.52 14.89
CA LYS A 218 1.03 -13.54 15.56
C LYS A 218 2.04 -14.40 14.79
N TRP A 219 1.63 -15.57 14.30
CA TRP A 219 2.48 -16.42 13.48
C TRP A 219 2.86 -15.75 12.16
N LEU A 220 1.90 -15.17 11.43
CA LEU A 220 2.16 -14.39 10.20
C LEU A 220 3.10 -13.21 10.43
N LEU A 221 2.99 -12.54 11.57
CA LEU A 221 3.93 -11.50 11.97
C LEU A 221 5.34 -12.05 12.14
N GLN A 222 5.48 -13.16 12.89
CA GLN A 222 6.76 -13.80 13.10
C GLN A 222 7.40 -14.26 11.78
N ILE A 223 6.61 -14.73 10.81
CA ILE A 223 7.05 -15.03 9.44
C ILE A 223 7.62 -13.78 8.78
N GLY A 224 6.87 -12.68 8.80
CA GLY A 224 7.31 -11.42 8.22
C GLY A 224 8.54 -10.81 8.90
N ASP A 225 8.75 -11.10 10.19
CA ASP A 225 9.95 -10.71 10.95
C ASP A 225 11.14 -11.67 10.74
N GLY A 226 10.92 -12.81 10.07
CA GLY A 226 11.94 -13.84 9.85
C GLY A 226 12.34 -14.62 11.10
N SER A 227 11.45 -14.73 12.08
CA SER A 227 11.73 -15.36 13.39
C SER A 227 11.23 -16.80 13.52
N VAL A 228 10.61 -17.37 12.47
CA VAL A 228 9.99 -18.72 12.46
C VAL A 228 10.81 -19.74 11.69
N TYR A 229 11.99 -19.37 11.18
CA TYR A 229 12.81 -20.28 10.41
C TYR A 229 13.62 -21.20 11.33
N ASP A 230 13.56 -22.50 11.07
CA ASP A 230 14.22 -23.54 11.87
C ASP A 230 15.68 -23.79 11.45
N ASP A 231 16.13 -23.16 10.38
CA ASP A 231 17.44 -23.36 9.79
C ASP A 231 18.28 -22.08 9.74
N LYS A 232 19.61 -22.23 9.85
CA LYS A 232 20.56 -21.10 9.81
C LYS A 232 20.55 -20.32 8.49
N LYS A 233 19.95 -20.86 7.43
CA LYS A 233 19.84 -20.22 6.11
C LYS A 233 18.49 -19.51 5.91
N MET A 234 17.53 -19.66 6.83
CA MET A 234 16.17 -19.14 6.69
C MET A 234 15.42 -19.64 5.45
N GLU A 235 15.64 -20.91 5.07
CA GLU A 235 15.04 -21.53 3.88
C GLU A 235 13.83 -22.42 4.23
N LEU A 236 13.73 -22.92 5.47
CA LEU A 236 12.70 -23.88 5.87
C LEU A 236 11.89 -23.40 7.08
N MET A 237 10.57 -23.53 6.95
CA MET A 237 9.62 -23.13 7.99
C MET A 237 8.65 -24.27 8.29
N ASN A 238 8.44 -24.54 9.58
CA ASN A 238 7.40 -25.47 10.01
C ASN A 238 6.03 -24.79 9.95
N LEU A 239 5.19 -25.28 9.03
CA LEU A 239 3.78 -24.91 8.95
C LEU A 239 3.03 -25.51 10.15
N SER A 240 2.19 -24.72 10.81
CA SER A 240 1.29 -25.25 11.84
C SER A 240 0.39 -26.32 11.22
N LEU A 241 0.29 -27.48 11.90
CA LEU A 241 -0.56 -28.60 11.49
C LEU A 241 -2.04 -28.17 11.32
N ASP A 242 -2.47 -27.14 12.05
CA ASP A 242 -3.83 -26.59 11.99
C ASP A 242 -4.17 -25.84 10.67
N ILE A 243 -3.16 -25.48 9.86
CA ILE A 243 -3.32 -24.78 8.58
C ILE A 243 -2.91 -25.70 7.41
N SER A 244 -2.36 -26.88 7.71
CA SER A 244 -1.85 -27.82 6.73
C SER A 244 -2.92 -28.83 6.33
N ILE A 245 -3.14 -28.98 5.03
CA ILE A 245 -3.96 -30.08 4.51
C ILE A 245 -3.07 -31.32 4.51
N ALA A 246 -3.48 -32.37 5.21
CA ALA A 246 -2.73 -33.62 5.24
C ALA A 246 -2.56 -34.15 3.79
N PRO A 247 -1.33 -34.50 3.38
CA PRO A 247 -1.08 -34.96 2.02
C PRO A 247 -1.84 -36.26 1.77
N SER A 248 -2.71 -36.26 0.75
CA SER A 248 -3.37 -37.46 0.24
C SER A 248 -2.70 -37.95 -1.04
N HIS A 249 -3.12 -39.12 -1.54
CA HIS A 249 -2.67 -39.64 -2.82
C HIS A 249 -2.97 -38.70 -4.01
N ASN A 250 -3.98 -37.83 -3.93
CA ASN A 250 -4.33 -36.86 -4.96
C ASN A 250 -4.37 -35.44 -4.37
N GLN A 251 -3.23 -34.75 -4.46
CA GLN A 251 -3.05 -33.41 -3.87
C GLN A 251 -4.03 -32.37 -4.42
N VAL A 252 -4.37 -32.44 -5.72
CA VAL A 252 -5.29 -31.49 -6.35
C VAL A 252 -6.71 -31.69 -5.81
N GLU A 253 -7.16 -32.93 -5.73
CA GLU A 253 -8.49 -33.27 -5.21
C GLU A 253 -8.63 -32.90 -3.74
N SER A 254 -7.61 -33.12 -2.92
CA SER A 254 -7.62 -32.69 -1.51
C SER A 254 -7.63 -31.18 -1.33
N ILE A 255 -6.98 -30.42 -2.22
CA ILE A 255 -7.08 -28.95 -2.20
C ILE A 255 -8.50 -28.52 -2.60
N VAL A 256 -9.07 -29.11 -3.65
CA VAL A 256 -10.43 -28.80 -4.11
C VAL A 256 -11.46 -29.13 -3.03
N ASP A 257 -11.36 -30.29 -2.38
CA ASP A 257 -12.29 -30.67 -1.32
C ASP A 257 -12.15 -29.82 -0.06
N ALA A 258 -10.93 -29.36 0.26
CA ALA A 258 -10.69 -28.48 1.39
C ALA A 258 -11.19 -27.04 1.15
N VAL A 259 -10.99 -26.51 -0.07
CA VAL A 259 -11.36 -25.12 -0.42
C VAL A 259 -12.83 -25.02 -0.84
N ASP A 260 -13.31 -25.97 -1.64
CA ASP A 260 -14.64 -26.03 -2.23
C ASP A 260 -15.35 -27.37 -1.92
N PRO A 261 -15.71 -27.63 -0.65
CA PRO A 261 -16.34 -28.87 -0.25
C PRO A 261 -17.65 -29.09 -1.01
N SER A 262 -17.76 -30.25 -1.68
CA SER A 262 -18.93 -30.63 -2.49
C SER A 262 -19.14 -29.76 -3.75
N LEU A 263 -18.06 -29.22 -4.34
CA LEU A 263 -18.11 -28.45 -5.59
C LEU A 263 -18.95 -29.15 -6.68
N LEU A 264 -18.75 -30.45 -6.88
CA LEU A 264 -19.48 -31.25 -7.87
C LEU A 264 -21.00 -31.26 -7.66
N GLN A 265 -21.48 -31.04 -6.44
CA GLN A 265 -22.91 -31.01 -6.11
C GLN A 265 -23.48 -29.58 -6.16
N LYS A 266 -22.65 -28.56 -5.92
CA LYS A 266 -23.08 -27.16 -5.75
C LYS A 266 -22.59 -26.23 -6.86
N TYR A 267 -22.00 -26.74 -7.93
CA TYR A 267 -21.45 -25.93 -9.03
C TYR A 267 -22.48 -25.03 -9.73
N ASN A 268 -23.77 -25.35 -9.64
CA ASN A 268 -24.85 -24.52 -10.18
C ASN A 268 -25.38 -23.47 -9.20
N ASP A 269 -24.98 -23.49 -7.93
CA ASP A 269 -25.43 -22.54 -6.93
C ASP A 269 -24.58 -21.25 -6.99
N LEU A 270 -25.19 -20.20 -7.52
CA LEU A 270 -24.58 -18.88 -7.64
C LEU A 270 -24.18 -18.27 -6.30
N THR A 271 -24.86 -18.61 -5.21
CA THR A 271 -24.54 -18.10 -3.86
C THR A 271 -23.31 -18.81 -3.33
N TYR A 272 -23.27 -20.14 -3.47
CA TYR A 272 -22.11 -20.97 -3.12
C TYR A 272 -20.84 -20.51 -3.83
N LEU A 273 -20.92 -20.26 -5.15
CA LEU A 273 -19.78 -19.78 -5.94
C LEU A 273 -19.35 -18.35 -5.59
N LYS A 274 -20.29 -17.45 -5.30
CA LYS A 274 -19.97 -16.05 -4.95
C LYS A 274 -19.17 -15.93 -3.65
N GLU A 275 -19.47 -16.76 -2.67
CA GLU A 275 -18.76 -16.76 -1.38
C GLU A 275 -17.34 -17.32 -1.48
N ARG A 276 -17.06 -18.15 -2.49
CA ARG A 276 -15.81 -18.93 -2.63
C ARG A 276 -14.99 -18.55 -3.87
N ALA A 277 -15.45 -17.58 -4.65
CA ALA A 277 -14.74 -17.12 -5.84
C ALA A 277 -13.41 -16.48 -5.48
N ILE A 278 -12.31 -17.13 -5.88
CA ILE A 278 -10.96 -16.57 -5.80
C ILE A 278 -10.71 -15.75 -7.08
N LEU A 279 -10.72 -14.43 -6.95
CA LEU A 279 -10.36 -13.54 -8.05
C LEU A 279 -8.84 -13.56 -8.25
N THR A 280 -8.40 -14.16 -9.36
CA THR A 280 -7.00 -14.08 -9.79
C THR A 280 -6.90 -13.13 -11.00
N PRO A 281 -6.04 -12.11 -10.95
CA PRO A 281 -5.78 -11.29 -12.11
C PRO A 281 -5.00 -12.10 -13.16
N LYS A 282 -5.40 -11.99 -14.44
CA LYS A 282 -4.53 -12.40 -15.56
C LYS A 282 -3.38 -11.40 -15.65
N MET A 283 -2.27 -11.68 -14.97
CA MET A 283 -1.02 -10.93 -15.07
C MET A 283 -0.33 -11.22 -16.41
N LYS A 284 -0.81 -10.61 -17.52
CA LYS A 284 -0.15 -10.70 -18.83
C LYS A 284 1.15 -9.88 -18.95
N TRP A 285 1.60 -9.24 -17.88
CA TRP A 285 2.70 -8.25 -17.91
C TRP A 285 4.06 -8.77 -17.43
N PHE A 286 4.24 -10.10 -17.30
CA PHE A 286 5.49 -10.72 -16.82
C PHE A 286 6.33 -11.44 -17.88
N MET A 287 6.14 -11.13 -19.17
CA MET A 287 7.03 -11.65 -20.21
C MET A 287 7.47 -10.54 -21.15
N ILE A 288 8.56 -9.87 -20.78
CA ILE A 288 9.62 -9.42 -21.71
C ILE A 288 10.97 -9.63 -21.00
#